data_AF-A0A522ATN9-F1
#
_entry.id   AF-A0A522ATN9-F1
#
_cell.length_a   1.000
_cell.length_b   1.000
_cell.length_c   1.000
_cell.angle_alpha   90.00
_cell.angle_beta   90.00
_cell.angle_gamma   90.00
#
_symmetry.space_group_name_H-M   'P 1'
#
loop_
_entity.id
_entity.type
_entity.pdbx_description
1 polymer ?
#
loop_
_entity_poly.entity_id
_entity_poly.type
_entity_poly.pdbx_seq_one_letter_code
_entity_poly.pdbx_strand_id
1 'polypeptide(L)'
;MPDRLPSPGPSYLREQEFRIGERVLWAGMSRPTTGPDAWWLGVLWIHDDDGIVSFRDLAPVGGPPPDPPLARLGPSLAGGLSGMILEDAGRLSIRLGLVAPPEDPDRPWRCPLAIRAGFQFEATRAATMPPNVLAREVLTAFRRAVEGLGRP
;
A
#
# COMPACT_ATOMS: atom_id res chain seq x y z
N MET A 1 -7.86 -14.58 -11.35
CA MET A 1 -6.67 -13.97 -10.75
C MET A 1 -6.28 -14.73 -9.47
N PRO A 2 -5.06 -15.28 -9.41
CA PRO A 2 -4.57 -15.98 -8.21
C PRO A 2 -4.48 -15.05 -6.98
N ASP A 3 -4.59 -15.64 -5.78
CA ASP A 3 -4.45 -14.95 -4.48
C ASP A 3 -3.06 -14.33 -4.27
N ARG A 4 -2.06 -14.82 -5.01
CA ARG A 4 -0.65 -14.40 -5.00
C ARG A 4 -0.21 -14.08 -6.43
N LEU A 5 0.77 -13.20 -6.59
CA LEU A 5 1.36 -12.87 -7.89
C LEU A 5 2.88 -13.09 -7.86
N PRO A 6 3.54 -13.31 -9.01
CA PRO A 6 4.99 -13.26 -9.06
C PRO A 6 5.50 -11.88 -8.61
N SER A 7 6.74 -11.83 -8.10
CA SER A 7 7.37 -10.56 -7.76
C SER A 7 7.40 -9.63 -8.99
N PRO A 8 7.04 -8.34 -8.85
CA PRO A 8 6.91 -7.41 -9.98
C PRO A 8 8.26 -6.93 -10.55
N GLY A 9 9.37 -7.54 -10.15
CA GLY A 9 10.72 -7.12 -10.48
C GLY A 9 11.32 -6.20 -9.41
N PRO A 10 12.46 -5.53 -9.69
CA PRO A 10 13.15 -4.74 -8.68
C PRO A 10 12.31 -3.54 -8.23
N SER A 11 12.26 -3.32 -6.92
CA SER A 11 11.70 -2.10 -6.33
C SER A 11 12.53 -0.86 -6.72
N TYR A 12 11.85 0.27 -6.89
CA TYR A 12 12.46 1.57 -7.18
C TYR A 12 13.38 2.06 -6.04
N LEU A 13 12.94 1.83 -4.81
CA LEU A 13 13.75 2.05 -3.61
C LEU A 13 14.25 0.71 -3.09
N ARG A 14 15.30 0.74 -2.27
CA ARG A 14 15.67 -0.41 -1.44
C ARG A 14 14.44 -0.87 -0.66
N GLU A 15 14.12 -2.15 -0.78
CA GLU A 15 12.99 -2.77 -0.12
C GLU A 15 13.13 -2.67 1.40
N GLN A 16 12.00 -2.52 2.08
CA GLN A 16 11.96 -2.44 3.54
C GLN A 16 11.55 -3.80 4.10
N GLU A 17 12.49 -4.50 4.74
CA GLU A 17 12.23 -5.73 5.47
C GLU A 17 11.38 -5.45 6.73
N PHE A 18 10.44 -6.33 7.03
CA PHE A 18 9.69 -6.36 8.28
C PHE A 18 9.21 -7.78 8.59
N ARG A 19 8.65 -7.98 9.79
CA ARG A 19 8.11 -9.27 10.23
C ARG A 19 6.66 -9.15 10.67
N ILE A 20 5.86 -10.16 10.32
CA ILE A 20 4.52 -10.38 10.88
C ILE A 20 4.45 -11.83 11.36
N GLY A 21 4.37 -12.03 12.67
CA GLY A 21 4.63 -13.33 13.28
C GLY A 21 6.03 -13.83 12.90
N GLU A 22 6.12 -15.06 12.39
CA GLU A 22 7.37 -15.67 11.92
C GLU A 22 7.71 -15.35 10.46
N ARG A 23 6.83 -14.65 9.72
CA ARG A 23 7.05 -14.35 8.30
C ARG A 23 7.99 -13.17 8.14
N VAL A 24 9.05 -13.34 7.35
CA VAL A 24 9.87 -12.24 6.85
C VAL A 24 9.26 -11.73 5.55
N LEU A 25 9.03 -10.42 5.47
CA LEU A 25 8.34 -9.78 4.36
C LEU A 25 9.11 -8.56 3.90
N TRP A 26 8.95 -8.20 2.64
CA TRP A 26 9.57 -7.03 2.03
C TRP A 26 8.52 -6.13 1.40
N ALA A 27 8.58 -4.85 1.74
CA ALA A 27 7.77 -3.81 1.09
C ALA A 27 8.56 -3.20 -0.07
N GLY A 28 7.96 -3.20 -1.26
CA GLY A 28 8.53 -2.61 -2.47
C GLY A 28 7.57 -1.64 -3.15
N MET A 29 8.10 -0.88 -4.10
CA MET A 29 7.32 0.07 -4.89
C MET A 29 7.84 0.26 -6.30
N SER A 30 6.95 0.58 -7.24
CA SER A 30 7.34 0.96 -8.59
C SER A 30 7.95 2.35 -8.57
N ARG A 31 8.65 2.72 -9.65
CA ARG A 31 9.02 4.12 -9.86
C ARG A 31 7.72 4.93 -9.96
N PRO A 32 7.51 5.95 -9.12
CA PRO A 32 6.31 6.73 -9.19
C PRO A 32 6.34 7.67 -10.40
N THR A 33 5.15 8.02 -10.87
CA THR A 33 4.94 8.96 -11.97
C THR A 33 3.99 10.06 -11.53
N THR A 34 4.15 11.26 -12.07
CA THR A 34 3.15 12.33 -11.91
C THR A 34 2.14 12.24 -13.05
N GLY A 35 0.88 11.99 -12.69
CA GLY A 35 -0.26 11.98 -13.61
C GLY A 35 -0.93 13.36 -13.75
N PRO A 36 -2.12 13.40 -14.38
CA PRO A 36 -2.93 14.61 -14.47
C PRO A 36 -3.20 15.24 -13.10
N ASP A 37 -3.42 16.56 -13.07
CA ASP A 37 -3.70 17.33 -11.84
C ASP A 37 -2.68 17.13 -10.72
N ALA A 38 -1.41 16.89 -11.09
CA ALA A 38 -0.29 16.65 -10.19
C ALA A 38 -0.46 15.43 -9.25
N TRP A 39 -1.31 14.46 -9.60
CA TRP A 39 -1.41 13.22 -8.84
C TRP A 39 -0.08 12.46 -8.91
N TRP A 40 0.51 12.18 -7.76
CA TRP A 40 1.60 11.23 -7.62
C TRP A 40 1.00 9.82 -7.65
N LEU A 41 1.48 8.98 -8.57
CA LEU A 41 0.95 7.64 -8.81
C LEU A 41 2.07 6.61 -8.67
N GLY A 42 1.78 5.49 -8.01
CA GLY A 42 2.72 4.37 -7.88
C GLY A 42 2.01 3.05 -7.58
N VAL A 43 2.73 1.94 -7.77
CA VAL A 43 2.31 0.62 -7.30
C VAL A 43 3.13 0.26 -6.07
N LEU A 44 2.46 -0.23 -5.03
CA LEU A 44 3.07 -0.68 -3.77
C LEU A 44 2.73 -2.16 -3.57
N TRP A 45 3.68 -2.96 -3.09
CA TRP A 45 3.46 -4.40 -2.88
C TRP A 45 4.21 -4.93 -1.66
N ILE A 46 3.74 -6.06 -1.17
CA ILE A 46 4.41 -6.87 -0.16
C ILE A 46 4.69 -8.24 -0.75
N HIS A 47 5.92 -8.73 -0.59
CA HIS A 47 6.30 -10.06 -1.04
C HIS A 47 7.13 -10.80 0.01
N ASP A 48 7.19 -12.12 -0.15
CA ASP A 48 8.20 -12.99 0.43
C ASP A 48 9.03 -13.63 -0.71
N ASP A 49 9.74 -14.72 -0.42
CA ASP A 49 10.55 -15.46 -1.39
C ASP A 49 9.73 -16.09 -2.53
N ASP A 50 8.44 -16.38 -2.32
CA ASP A 50 7.54 -16.97 -3.32
C ASP A 50 6.80 -15.92 -4.18
N GLY A 51 6.97 -14.63 -3.88
CA GLY A 51 6.34 -13.53 -4.59
C GLY A 51 5.32 -12.74 -3.74
N ILE A 52 4.45 -11.97 -4.40
CA ILE A 52 3.48 -11.09 -3.73
C ILE A 52 2.53 -11.94 -2.88
N VAL A 53 2.49 -11.65 -1.59
CA VAL A 53 1.64 -12.37 -0.61
C VAL A 53 0.16 -12.04 -0.81
N SER A 54 -0.73 -12.87 -0.29
CA SER A 54 -2.16 -12.53 -0.28
C SER A 54 -2.49 -11.60 0.88
N PHE A 55 -3.48 -10.71 0.70
CA PHE A 55 -4.07 -10.00 1.84
C PHE A 55 -4.58 -10.96 2.92
N ARG A 56 -5.09 -12.14 2.52
CA ARG A 56 -5.54 -13.20 3.43
C ARG A 56 -4.43 -13.71 4.35
N ASP A 57 -3.18 -13.76 3.88
CA ASP A 57 -2.04 -14.24 4.67
C ASP A 57 -1.75 -13.34 5.87
N LEU A 58 -2.17 -12.07 5.79
CA LEU A 58 -1.96 -11.03 6.81
C LEU A 58 -3.28 -10.59 7.47
N ALA A 59 -4.37 -11.34 7.28
CA ALA A 59 -5.63 -11.09 7.94
C ALA A 59 -5.51 -11.29 9.47
N PRO A 60 -6.42 -10.70 10.27
CA PRO A 60 -6.48 -10.95 11.71
C PRO A 60 -6.57 -12.45 12.03
N VAL A 61 -6.08 -12.86 13.21
CA VAL A 61 -6.05 -14.27 13.65
C VAL A 61 -7.46 -14.88 13.70
N GLY A 62 -8.50 -14.09 14.00
CA GLY A 62 -9.89 -14.51 13.97
C GLY A 62 -10.47 -14.73 12.55
N GLY A 63 -9.68 -14.48 11.52
CA GLY A 63 -10.08 -14.53 10.11
C GLY A 63 -10.24 -13.13 9.50
N PRO A 64 -10.36 -13.06 8.16
CA PRO A 64 -10.59 -11.80 7.47
C PRO A 64 -11.97 -11.22 7.83
N PRO A 65 -12.07 -9.91 8.12
CA PRO A 65 -13.35 -9.21 8.29
C PRO A 65 -14.17 -9.21 6.98
N PRO A 66 -15.49 -8.92 7.05
CA PRO A 66 -16.34 -8.84 5.86
C PRO A 66 -15.97 -7.68 4.93
N ASP A 67 -15.47 -6.57 5.49
CA ASP A 67 -15.07 -5.42 4.69
C ASP A 67 -13.83 -5.73 3.84
N PRO A 68 -13.71 -5.14 2.62
CA PRO A 68 -12.53 -5.32 1.80
C PRO A 68 -11.24 -4.88 2.50
N PRO A 69 -10.08 -5.49 2.19
CA PRO A 69 -8.82 -5.18 2.87
C PRO A 69 -8.40 -3.70 2.75
N LEU A 70 -8.77 -3.02 1.65
CA LEU A 70 -8.51 -1.59 1.47
C LEU A 70 -9.28 -0.70 2.46
N ALA A 71 -10.41 -1.16 3.01
CA ALA A 71 -11.15 -0.43 4.04
C ALA A 71 -10.36 -0.35 5.36
N ARG A 72 -9.49 -1.34 5.64
CA ARG A 72 -8.56 -1.31 6.78
C ARG A 72 -7.23 -0.62 6.44
N LEU A 73 -6.65 -0.96 5.29
CA LEU A 73 -5.35 -0.42 4.87
C LEU A 73 -5.40 1.10 4.63
N GLY A 74 -6.46 1.57 3.96
CA GLY A 74 -6.58 2.95 3.50
C GLY A 74 -6.49 3.99 4.61
N PRO A 75 -7.31 3.90 5.67
CA PRO A 75 -7.24 4.81 6.80
C PRO A 75 -5.87 4.82 7.50
N SER A 76 -5.23 3.66 7.65
CA SER A 76 -3.91 3.57 8.28
C SER A 76 -2.81 4.22 7.43
N LEU A 77 -2.82 3.97 6.11
CA LEU A 77 -1.89 4.60 5.17
C LEU A 77 -2.11 6.12 5.10
N ALA A 78 -3.37 6.56 4.99
CA ALA A 78 -3.71 7.98 4.96
C ALA A 78 -3.28 8.69 6.27
N GLY A 79 -3.52 8.05 7.42
CA GLY A 79 -3.06 8.56 8.72
C GLY A 79 -1.54 8.65 8.82
N GLY A 80 -0.81 7.66 8.31
CA GLY A 80 0.67 7.67 8.28
C GLY A 80 1.28 8.75 7.38
N LEU A 81 0.49 9.30 6.45
CA LEU A 81 0.89 10.39 5.54
C LEU A 81 0.12 11.70 5.83
N SER A 82 -0.58 11.77 6.96
CA SER A 82 -1.33 12.96 7.36
C SER A 82 -0.39 14.17 7.50
N GLY A 83 -0.82 15.33 7.02
CA GLY A 83 0.01 16.54 6.93
C GLY A 83 1.01 16.57 5.76
N MET A 84 1.10 15.48 4.97
CA MET A 84 1.77 15.48 3.66
C MET A 84 0.78 15.46 2.51
N ILE A 85 -0.28 14.66 2.61
CA ILE A 85 -1.34 14.58 1.60
C ILE A 85 -2.22 15.83 1.70
N LEU A 86 -2.55 16.41 0.55
CA LEU A 86 -3.46 17.54 0.43
C LEU A 86 -4.82 17.21 1.05
N GLU A 87 -5.28 18.05 1.97
CA GLU A 87 -6.64 17.98 2.49
C GLU A 87 -7.56 18.95 1.73
N ASP A 88 -8.57 18.40 1.07
CA ASP A 88 -9.59 19.18 0.35
C ASP A 88 -10.98 18.90 0.96
N ALA A 89 -11.66 19.96 1.38
CA ALA A 89 -12.97 19.91 2.04
C ALA A 89 -13.06 18.86 3.17
N GLY A 90 -12.02 18.76 4.00
CA GLY A 90 -11.97 17.82 5.13
C GLY A 90 -11.61 16.38 4.76
N ARG A 91 -11.15 16.12 3.52
CA ARG A 91 -10.78 14.79 3.05
C ARG A 91 -9.37 14.79 2.48
N LEU A 92 -8.57 13.82 2.90
CA LEU A 92 -7.24 13.59 2.33
C LEU A 92 -7.38 13.13 0.88
N SER A 93 -6.60 13.74 -0.01
CA SER A 93 -6.55 13.47 -1.45
C SER A 93 -5.74 12.22 -1.74
N ILE A 94 -6.32 11.07 -1.41
CA ILE A 94 -5.78 9.72 -1.60
C ILE A 94 -6.73 8.87 -2.46
N ARG A 95 -6.17 8.05 -3.35
CA ARG A 95 -6.90 7.05 -4.13
C ARG A 95 -6.16 5.73 -4.09
N LEU A 96 -6.84 4.68 -3.63
CA LEU A 96 -6.28 3.33 -3.57
C LEU A 96 -7.12 2.38 -4.43
N GLY A 97 -6.46 1.44 -5.08
CA GLY A 97 -7.12 0.36 -5.80
C GLY A 97 -6.26 -0.90 -5.83
N LEU A 98 -6.88 -2.07 -5.86
CA LEU A 98 -6.15 -3.33 -5.98
C LEU A 98 -5.51 -3.43 -7.37
N VAL A 99 -4.26 -3.92 -7.45
CA VAL A 99 -3.63 -4.22 -8.74
C VAL A 99 -4.40 -5.33 -9.46
N ALA A 100 -4.75 -6.38 -8.71
CA ALA A 100 -5.62 -7.47 -9.16
C ALA A 100 -6.79 -7.60 -8.16
N PRO A 101 -8.05 -7.44 -8.61
CA PRO A 101 -9.21 -7.64 -7.74
C PRO A 101 -9.37 -9.13 -7.36
N PRO A 102 -10.10 -9.44 -6.27
CA PRO A 102 -10.44 -10.82 -5.92
C PRO A 102 -11.27 -11.47 -7.03
N GLU A 103 -11.08 -12.77 -7.26
CA GLU A 103 -11.92 -13.56 -8.18
C GLU A 103 -13.36 -13.70 -7.67
N ASP A 104 -13.48 -13.90 -6.36
CA ASP A 104 -14.74 -14.09 -5.65
C ASP A 104 -15.05 -12.82 -4.84
N PRO A 105 -16.02 -12.00 -5.25
CA PRO A 105 -16.41 -10.78 -4.53
C PRO A 105 -16.86 -11.04 -3.08
N ASP A 106 -17.37 -12.23 -2.78
CA ASP A 106 -17.78 -12.63 -1.41
C ASP A 106 -16.58 -13.01 -0.53
N ARG A 107 -15.37 -13.05 -1.12
CA ARG A 107 -14.10 -13.30 -0.43
C ARG A 107 -13.09 -12.20 -0.73
N PRO A 108 -13.34 -10.96 -0.30
CA PRO A 108 -12.59 -9.79 -0.78
C PRO A 108 -11.12 -9.76 -0.36
N TRP A 109 -10.73 -10.58 0.63
CA TRP A 109 -9.35 -10.76 1.09
C TRP A 109 -8.52 -11.74 0.26
N ARG A 110 -9.16 -12.51 -0.62
CA ARG A 110 -8.48 -13.44 -1.54
C ARG A 110 -8.01 -12.69 -2.78
N CYS A 111 -7.01 -11.86 -2.56
CA CYS A 111 -6.34 -11.12 -3.61
C CYS A 111 -4.89 -10.79 -3.20
N PRO A 112 -4.00 -10.52 -4.17
CA PRO A 112 -2.62 -10.16 -3.91
C PRO A 112 -2.51 -8.83 -3.15
N LEU A 113 -1.55 -8.75 -2.23
CA LEU A 113 -1.18 -7.53 -1.52
C LEU A 113 -0.30 -6.64 -2.40
N ALA A 114 -0.92 -6.12 -3.46
CA ALA A 114 -0.38 -5.11 -4.35
C ALA A 114 -1.47 -4.08 -4.67
N ILE A 115 -1.15 -2.80 -4.46
CA ILE A 115 -2.09 -1.70 -4.64
C ILE A 115 -1.55 -0.66 -5.61
N ARG A 116 -2.44 -0.08 -6.40
CA ARG A 116 -2.25 1.21 -7.07
C ARG A 116 -2.56 2.29 -6.05
N ALA A 117 -1.62 3.19 -5.83
CA ALA A 117 -1.76 4.31 -4.91
C ALA A 117 -1.59 5.63 -5.66
N GLY A 118 -2.54 6.53 -5.44
CA GLY A 118 -2.51 7.90 -5.91
C GLY A 118 -2.60 8.86 -4.73
N PHE A 119 -1.79 9.92 -4.76
CA PHE A 119 -1.83 10.99 -3.77
C PHE A 119 -1.71 12.34 -4.46
N GLN A 120 -2.47 13.34 -4.01
CA GLN A 120 -2.05 14.73 -4.17
C GLN A 120 -1.37 15.16 -2.87
N PHE A 121 -0.13 15.62 -2.98
CA PHE A 121 0.61 16.13 -1.83
C PHE A 121 0.43 17.62 -1.69
N GLU A 122 0.52 18.12 -0.47
CA GLU A 122 0.62 19.54 -0.17
C GLU A 122 1.75 20.18 -0.99
N ALA A 123 1.43 21.19 -1.80
CA ALA A 123 2.36 21.74 -2.80
C ALA A 123 3.69 22.21 -2.18
N THR A 124 3.62 22.89 -1.03
CA THR A 124 4.80 23.38 -0.30
C THR A 124 5.68 22.23 0.22
N ARG A 125 5.06 21.13 0.66
CA ARG A 125 5.79 19.93 1.12
C ARG A 125 6.44 19.20 -0.06
N ALA A 126 5.69 19.00 -1.14
CA ALA A 126 6.18 18.32 -2.33
C ALA A 126 7.33 19.09 -2.99
N ALA A 127 7.25 20.42 -3.04
CA ALA A 127 8.27 21.27 -3.66
C ALA A 127 9.62 21.27 -2.91
N THR A 128 9.62 20.98 -1.61
CA THR A 128 10.81 21.02 -0.76
C THR A 128 11.45 19.65 -0.54
N MET A 129 10.79 18.57 -0.97
CA MET A 129 11.28 17.20 -0.78
C MET A 129 11.90 16.62 -2.05
N PRO A 130 13.10 16.02 -1.97
CA PRO A 130 13.61 15.20 -3.07
C PRO A 130 12.67 14.03 -3.38
N PRO A 131 12.50 13.64 -4.66
CA PRO A 131 11.57 12.57 -5.05
C PRO A 131 11.76 11.25 -4.29
N ASN A 132 13.02 10.87 -4.00
CA ASN A 132 13.34 9.65 -3.26
C ASN A 132 12.94 9.73 -1.78
N VAL A 133 12.95 10.93 -1.19
CA VAL A 133 12.50 11.14 0.19
C VAL A 133 10.99 10.95 0.25
N LEU A 134 10.25 11.61 -0.65
CA LEU A 134 8.80 11.46 -0.75
C LEU A 134 8.38 10.00 -0.98
N ALA A 135 9.02 9.32 -1.94
CA ALA A 135 8.78 7.91 -2.21
C ALA A 135 9.06 7.03 -0.97
N ARG A 136 10.10 7.34 -0.20
CA ARG A 136 10.45 6.61 1.02
C ARG A 136 9.42 6.81 2.13
N GLU A 137 8.86 8.02 2.28
CA GLU A 137 7.78 8.26 3.24
C GLU A 137 6.54 7.43 2.88
N VAL A 138 6.15 7.41 1.60
CA VAL A 138 5.02 6.58 1.13
C VAL A 138 5.27 5.09 1.39
N LEU A 139 6.45 4.57 1.03
CA LEU A 139 6.78 3.16 1.25
C LEU A 139 6.80 2.79 2.74
N THR A 140 7.30 3.70 3.59
CA THR A 140 7.34 3.52 5.05
C THR A 140 5.93 3.50 5.64
N ALA A 141 5.07 4.44 5.24
CA ALA A 141 3.69 4.50 5.68
C ALA A 141 2.90 3.26 5.23
N PHE A 142 3.12 2.80 4.00
CA PHE A 142 2.50 1.57 3.49
C PHE A 142 2.93 0.33 4.29
N ARG A 143 4.23 0.14 4.52
CA ARG A 143 4.74 -0.95 5.36
C ARG A 143 4.10 -0.94 6.75
N ARG A 144 4.05 0.24 7.39
CA ARG A 144 3.43 0.42 8.73
C ARG A 144 1.94 0.10 8.72
N ALA A 145 1.23 0.48 7.67
CA ALA A 145 -0.19 0.17 7.50
C ALA A 145 -0.42 -1.35 7.35
N VAL A 146 0.46 -2.03 6.62
CA VAL A 146 0.43 -3.49 6.48
C VAL A 146 0.72 -4.21 7.81
N GLU A 147 1.72 -3.76 8.58
CA GLU A 147 1.99 -4.27 9.93
C GLU A 147 0.78 -4.15 10.87
N GLY A 148 -0.12 -3.21 10.59
CA GLY A 148 -1.36 -3.00 11.33
C GLY A 148 -2.54 -3.90 10.91
N LEU A 149 -2.50 -4.55 9.74
CA LEU A 149 -3.66 -5.28 9.19
C LEU A 149 -4.14 -6.43 10.08
N GLY A 150 -3.21 -7.15 10.70
CA GLY A 150 -3.50 -8.30 11.56
C GLY A 150 -3.96 -7.95 12.97
N ARG A 151 -4.01 -6.66 13.33
CA ARG A 151 -4.49 -6.21 14.65
C ARG A 151 -6.03 -6.35 14.70
N PRO A 152 -6.59 -6.69 15.87
CA PRO A 152 -8.04 -6.83 16.06
C PRO A 152 -8.83 -5.62 15.54
#